data_AF-A0A6A6K1J3-F1
#
_entry.id   AF-A0A6A6K1J3-F1
#
_cell.length_a   1.000
_cell.length_b   1.000
_cell.length_c   1.000
_cell.angle_alpha   90.00
_cell.angle_beta   90.00
_cell.angle_gamma   90.00
#
_symmetry.space_group_name_H-M   'P 1'
#
loop_
_entity.id
_entity.type
_entity.pdbx_description
1 polymer ?
#
loop_
_entity_poly.entity_id
_entity_poly.type
_entity_poly.pdbx_seq_one_letter_code
_entity_poly.pdbx_strand_id
1 'polypeptide(L)'
;MVYYYSGGLRLNPNLYECGKVCLSLLGTWSGKQNEMWIPGTSTMLQVLVSIQALILNAKPFFNEPGYESSYVGVEGDRRSRKYNEDVFILSLKTMMYTLRRPPKYFEDYVIGHFHMRACDILVACRAYMDGATVGSVAVKDGVADIDNADRSASSEFKVTLRKMVNVLITTFTRLGSIECEQFRIND
;
A
#
# COMPACT_ATOMS: atom_id res chain seq x y z
N MET A 1 0.59 6.05 -22.83
CA MET A 1 1.50 5.43 -21.85
C MET A 1 0.90 5.65 -20.46
N VAL A 2 0.83 4.60 -19.63
CA VAL A 2 0.31 4.70 -18.25
C VAL A 2 1.44 5.13 -17.32
N TYR A 3 1.13 6.01 -16.37
CA TYR A 3 2.09 6.54 -15.42
C TYR A 3 1.53 6.47 -14.00
N TYR A 4 2.35 6.00 -13.07
CA TYR A 4 2.05 5.94 -11.65
C TYR A 4 2.53 7.22 -10.95
N TYR A 5 1.66 7.86 -10.17
CA TYR A 5 2.02 8.97 -9.29
C TYR A 5 2.84 8.47 -8.09
N SER A 6 4.13 8.23 -8.31
CA SER A 6 5.02 7.58 -7.34
C SER A 6 5.43 8.46 -6.16
N GLY A 7 5.48 9.78 -6.34
CA GLY A 7 6.08 10.68 -5.36
C GLY A 7 7.56 10.35 -5.06
N GLY A 8 8.25 9.71 -6.01
CA GLY A 8 9.62 9.22 -5.83
C GLY A 8 9.74 7.97 -4.95
N LEU A 9 8.63 7.26 -4.69
CA LEU A 9 8.60 6.05 -3.86
C LEU A 9 8.41 4.80 -4.75
N ARG A 10 9.05 3.68 -4.37
CA ARG A 10 8.92 2.38 -5.03
C ARG A 10 8.16 1.41 -4.13
N LEU A 11 6.83 1.31 -4.30
CA LEU A 11 5.98 0.43 -3.48
C LEU A 11 5.95 -1.02 -3.96
N ASN A 12 6.37 -1.28 -5.19
CA ASN A 12 6.31 -2.61 -5.78
C ASN A 12 7.44 -2.79 -6.81
N PRO A 13 7.96 -4.00 -7.04
CA PRO A 13 8.92 -4.25 -8.12
C PRO A 13 8.44 -3.75 -9.49
N ASN A 14 7.13 -3.79 -9.76
CA ASN A 14 6.51 -3.33 -10.99
C ASN A 14 6.07 -1.84 -10.97
N LEU A 15 6.24 -1.11 -9.86
CA LEU A 15 5.90 0.31 -9.72
C LEU A 15 7.14 1.12 -9.37
N TYR A 16 7.76 1.71 -10.38
CA TYR A 16 9.06 2.35 -10.25
C TYR A 16 8.93 3.73 -9.59
N GLU A 17 10.00 4.17 -8.94
CA GLU A 17 10.09 5.52 -8.34
C GLU A 17 9.91 6.63 -9.38
N CYS A 18 10.27 6.37 -10.65
CA CYS A 18 10.08 7.30 -11.75
C CYS A 18 8.67 7.23 -12.36
N GLY A 19 7.74 6.46 -11.77
CA GLY A 19 6.35 6.31 -12.20
C GLY A 19 6.11 5.32 -13.35
N LYS A 20 7.16 4.62 -13.83
CA LYS A 20 6.98 3.52 -14.78
C LYS A 20 6.19 2.38 -14.13
N VAL A 21 5.21 1.87 -14.86
CA VAL A 21 4.42 0.69 -14.50
C VAL A 21 4.82 -0.47 -15.41
N CYS A 22 5.21 -1.60 -14.83
CA CYS A 22 5.54 -2.83 -15.56
C CYS A 22 4.31 -3.75 -15.62
N LEU A 23 3.76 -3.93 -16.82
CA LEU A 23 2.67 -4.85 -17.09
C LEU A 23 2.73 -5.29 -18.56
N SER A 24 2.54 -6.58 -18.83
CA SER A 24 2.59 -7.12 -20.21
C SER A 24 1.55 -6.46 -21.13
N LEU A 25 0.33 -6.25 -20.62
CA LEU A 25 -0.73 -5.48 -21.30
C LEU A 25 -0.34 -4.04 -21.63
N LEU A 26 0.70 -3.48 -21.01
CA LEU A 26 1.21 -2.14 -21.30
C LEU A 26 2.46 -2.17 -22.18
N GLY A 27 2.94 -3.36 -22.58
CA GLY A 27 4.17 -3.53 -23.34
C GLY A 27 5.44 -3.21 -22.53
N THR A 28 5.33 -3.11 -21.21
CA THR A 28 6.43 -2.71 -20.32
C THR A 28 6.98 -3.86 -19.48
N TRP A 29 6.47 -5.07 -19.69
CA TRP A 29 6.90 -6.30 -19.05
C TRP A 29 6.81 -7.48 -20.02
N SER A 30 7.59 -8.53 -19.77
CA SER A 30 7.51 -9.77 -20.54
C SER A 30 6.18 -10.49 -20.27
N GLY A 31 5.68 -11.17 -21.29
CA GLY A 31 4.46 -11.98 -21.23
C GLY A 31 4.30 -12.81 -22.49
N LYS A 32 3.41 -13.79 -22.45
CA LYS A 32 2.99 -14.56 -23.62
C LYS A 32 2.21 -13.66 -24.58
N GLN A 33 2.13 -14.06 -25.85
CA GLN A 33 1.46 -13.25 -26.88
C GLN A 33 0.00 -12.90 -26.52
N ASN A 34 -0.70 -13.79 -25.83
CA ASN A 34 -2.07 -13.57 -25.36
C ASN A 34 -2.19 -12.73 -24.07
N GLU A 35 -1.07 -12.40 -23.43
CA GLU A 35 -0.97 -11.52 -22.25
C GLU A 35 -0.58 -10.08 -22.62
N MET A 36 -0.14 -9.87 -23.87
CA MET A 36 0.18 -8.55 -24.41
C MET A 36 -1.10 -7.81 -24.84
N TRP A 37 -1.00 -6.50 -25.06
CA TRP A 37 -2.12 -5.71 -25.58
C TRP A 37 -2.58 -6.20 -26.96
N ILE A 38 -3.86 -6.53 -27.10
CA ILE A 38 -4.48 -6.93 -28.38
C ILE A 38 -5.49 -5.87 -28.81
N PRO A 39 -5.23 -5.12 -29.90
CA PRO A 39 -6.19 -4.14 -30.43
C PRO A 39 -7.57 -4.75 -30.70
N GLY A 40 -8.62 -4.05 -30.30
CA GLY A 40 -10.01 -4.50 -30.47
C GLY A 40 -10.49 -5.52 -29.42
N THR A 41 -9.59 -6.04 -28.58
CA THR A 41 -9.93 -7.05 -27.55
C THR A 41 -9.59 -6.58 -26.14
N SER A 42 -8.37 -6.05 -25.93
CA SER A 42 -7.93 -5.56 -24.63
C SER A 42 -8.67 -4.29 -24.24
N THR A 43 -8.93 -4.12 -22.94
CA THR A 43 -9.70 -2.97 -22.41
C THR A 43 -8.95 -2.25 -21.31
N MET A 44 -9.31 -0.99 -21.06
CA MET A 44 -8.80 -0.26 -19.89
C MET A 44 -9.20 -0.95 -18.57
N LEU A 45 -10.39 -1.54 -18.51
CA LEU A 45 -10.83 -2.33 -17.35
C LEU A 45 -9.87 -3.50 -17.08
N GLN A 46 -9.45 -4.20 -18.14
CA GLN A 46 -8.46 -5.28 -18.02
C GLN A 46 -7.15 -4.77 -17.42
N VAL A 47 -6.65 -3.62 -17.86
CA VAL A 47 -5.45 -2.99 -17.29
C VAL A 47 -5.64 -2.71 -15.79
N LEU A 48 -6.76 -2.10 -15.39
CA LEU A 48 -7.04 -1.76 -13.99
C LEU A 48 -7.15 -3.00 -13.10
N VAL A 49 -7.86 -4.04 -13.56
CA VAL A 49 -7.99 -5.31 -12.84
C VAL A 49 -6.65 -6.04 -12.75
N SER A 50 -5.83 -6.01 -13.81
CA SER A 50 -4.49 -6.59 -13.77
C SER A 50 -3.57 -5.87 -12.79
N ILE A 51 -3.66 -4.53 -12.68
CA ILE A 51 -2.92 -3.79 -11.64
C ILE A 51 -3.35 -4.24 -10.24
N GLN A 52 -4.65 -4.37 -10.00
CA GLN A 52 -5.18 -4.84 -8.71
C GLN A 52 -4.72 -6.27 -8.38
N ALA A 53 -4.83 -7.19 -9.34
CA ALA A 53 -4.58 -8.60 -9.11
C ALA A 53 -3.08 -8.96 -9.06
N LEU A 54 -2.28 -8.39 -9.98
CA LEU A 54 -0.89 -8.81 -10.19
C LEU A 54 0.11 -7.91 -9.47
N ILE A 55 -0.16 -6.61 -9.40
CA ILE A 55 0.78 -5.63 -8.81
C ILE A 55 0.44 -5.38 -7.34
N LEU A 56 -0.80 -5.02 -7.01
CA LEU A 56 -1.21 -4.66 -5.66
C LEU A 56 -1.64 -5.88 -4.82
N ASN A 57 -0.81 -6.93 -4.82
CA ASN A 57 -1.09 -8.19 -4.11
C ASN A 57 -0.52 -8.23 -2.68
N ALA A 58 -0.80 -9.31 -1.94
CA ALA A 58 -0.44 -9.45 -0.53
C ALA A 58 1.06 -9.72 -0.24
N LYS A 59 1.81 -10.19 -1.23
CA LYS A 59 3.25 -10.52 -1.10
C LYS A 59 4.06 -9.92 -2.26
N PRO A 60 4.10 -8.59 -2.40
CA PRO A 60 4.73 -7.90 -3.54
C PRO A 60 6.24 -8.12 -3.67
N PHE A 61 6.91 -8.62 -2.62
CA PHE A 61 8.31 -9.06 -2.69
C PHE A 61 8.55 -10.07 -3.82
N PHE A 62 7.61 -11.00 -4.05
CA PHE A 62 7.74 -12.04 -5.07
C PHE A 62 7.40 -11.57 -6.49
N ASN A 63 7.02 -10.31 -6.67
CA ASN A 63 6.83 -9.74 -8.01
C ASN A 63 8.17 -9.49 -8.73
N GLU A 64 9.30 -9.53 -8.01
CA GLU A 64 10.62 -9.46 -8.62
C GLU A 64 10.95 -10.80 -9.33
N PRO A 65 11.36 -10.78 -10.60
CA PRO A 65 11.69 -11.99 -11.35
C PRO A 65 12.66 -12.92 -10.61
N GLY A 66 12.29 -14.21 -10.56
CA GLY A 66 13.12 -15.26 -9.97
C GLY A 66 13.08 -15.32 -8.44
N TYR A 67 12.40 -14.41 -7.75
CA TYR A 67 12.35 -14.44 -6.28
C TYR A 67 11.50 -15.60 -5.76
N GLU A 68 10.42 -15.97 -6.47
CA GLU A 68 9.57 -17.12 -6.09
C GLU A 68 10.36 -18.45 -6.02
N SER A 69 11.36 -18.62 -6.88
CA SER A 69 12.18 -19.83 -6.95
C SER A 69 13.45 -19.73 -6.10
N SER A 70 13.99 -18.52 -5.96
CA SER A 70 15.23 -18.26 -5.20
C SER A 70 14.99 -18.18 -3.69
N TYR A 71 13.79 -17.76 -3.27
CA TYR A 71 13.44 -17.55 -1.87
C TYR A 71 12.24 -18.41 -1.47
N VAL A 72 12.47 -19.72 -1.36
CA VAL A 72 11.45 -20.69 -0.94
C VAL A 72 11.38 -20.82 0.59
N GLY A 73 10.19 -21.18 1.08
CA GLY A 73 9.96 -21.48 2.49
C GLY A 73 10.17 -20.29 3.44
N VAL A 74 10.65 -20.58 4.65
CA VAL A 74 10.67 -19.64 5.78
C VAL A 74 11.47 -18.37 5.50
N GLU A 75 12.57 -18.46 4.75
CA GLU A 75 13.40 -17.29 4.42
C GLU A 75 12.68 -16.35 3.44
N GLY A 76 11.97 -16.90 2.45
CA GLY A 76 11.12 -16.11 1.55
C GLY A 76 10.00 -15.40 2.29
N ASP A 77 9.30 -16.11 3.18
CA ASP A 77 8.26 -15.50 4.00
C ASP A 77 8.80 -14.39 4.91
N ARG A 78 9.99 -14.59 5.51
CA ARG A 78 10.66 -13.57 6.33
C ARG A 78 10.97 -12.31 5.52
N ARG A 79 11.51 -12.46 4.31
CA ARG A 79 11.81 -11.33 3.42
C ARG A 79 10.55 -10.63 2.92
N SER A 80 9.52 -11.39 2.56
CA SER A 80 8.24 -10.84 2.14
C SER A 80 7.58 -10.04 3.27
N ARG A 81 7.61 -10.52 4.52
CA ARG A 81 7.10 -9.77 5.67
C ARG A 81 7.85 -8.45 5.86
N LYS A 82 9.19 -8.48 5.79
CA LYS A 82 10.00 -7.26 5.91
C LYS A 82 9.68 -6.26 4.79
N TYR A 83 9.49 -6.74 3.56
CA TYR A 83 9.10 -5.90 2.43
C TYR A 83 7.72 -5.28 2.64
N ASN A 84 6.75 -6.02 3.18
CA ASN A 84 5.42 -5.50 3.51
C ASN A 84 5.47 -4.37 4.56
N GLU A 85 6.30 -4.51 5.59
CA GLU A 85 6.53 -3.46 6.58
C GLU A 85 7.06 -2.17 5.94
N ASP A 86 8.07 -2.29 5.07
CA ASP A 86 8.65 -1.15 4.36
C ASP A 86 7.62 -0.48 3.44
N VAL A 87 6.90 -1.27 2.64
CA VAL A 87 5.87 -0.76 1.73
C VAL A 87 4.70 -0.15 2.48
N PHE A 88 4.34 -0.63 3.67
CA PHE A 88 3.30 0.00 4.49
C PHE A 88 3.71 1.42 4.90
N ILE A 89 4.96 1.62 5.35
CA ILE A 89 5.50 2.95 5.64
C ILE A 89 5.47 3.85 4.39
N LEU A 90 5.86 3.32 3.23
CA LEU A 90 5.79 4.06 1.96
C LEU A 90 4.36 4.37 1.54
N SER A 91 3.40 3.50 1.85
CA SER A 91 1.98 3.71 1.57
C SER A 91 1.45 4.89 2.39
N LEU A 92 1.77 4.95 3.68
CA LEU A 92 1.43 6.10 4.54
C LEU A 92 2.03 7.42 4.02
N LYS A 93 3.27 7.40 3.53
CA LYS A 93 3.89 8.57 2.87
C LYS A 93 3.15 8.96 1.59
N THR A 94 2.80 7.98 0.76
CA THR A 94 2.05 8.18 -0.48
C THR A 94 0.69 8.81 -0.21
N MET A 95 -0.02 8.38 0.84
CA MET A 95 -1.28 8.99 1.28
C MET A 95 -1.10 10.48 1.62
N MET A 96 -0.08 10.81 2.43
CA MET A 96 0.23 12.21 2.78
C MET A 96 0.62 13.05 1.55
N TYR A 97 1.38 12.49 0.61
CA TYR A 97 1.75 13.19 -0.63
C TYR A 97 0.52 13.46 -1.51
N THR A 98 -0.36 12.48 -1.63
CA THR A 98 -1.62 12.57 -2.39
C THR A 98 -2.55 13.60 -1.76
N LEU A 99 -2.67 13.63 -0.43
CA LEU A 99 -3.45 14.65 0.29
C LEU A 99 -2.88 16.06 0.14
N ARG A 100 -1.54 16.20 0.12
CA ARG A 100 -0.88 17.50 -0.05
C ARG A 100 -1.05 18.06 -1.47
N ARG A 101 -1.06 17.18 -2.47
CA ARG A 101 -1.21 17.55 -3.88
C ARG A 101 -2.09 16.51 -4.59
N PRO A 102 -3.42 16.59 -4.43
CA PRO A 102 -4.32 15.66 -5.09
C PRO A 102 -4.15 15.74 -6.62
N PRO A 103 -4.31 14.61 -7.35
CA PRO A 103 -4.31 14.64 -8.80
C PRO A 103 -5.44 15.52 -9.33
N LYS A 104 -5.16 16.23 -10.42
CA LYS A 104 -6.14 17.11 -11.08
C LYS A 104 -7.41 16.33 -11.40
N TYR A 105 -8.57 16.89 -11.04
CA TYR A 105 -9.91 16.32 -11.20
C TYR A 105 -10.25 15.16 -10.25
N PHE A 106 -9.40 14.88 -9.26
CA PHE A 106 -9.63 13.87 -8.21
C PHE A 106 -9.58 14.48 -6.81
N GLU A 107 -9.56 15.81 -6.68
CA GLU A 107 -9.44 16.52 -5.41
C GLU A 107 -10.51 16.08 -4.40
N ASP A 108 -11.78 16.19 -4.77
CA ASP A 108 -12.92 15.83 -3.92
C ASP A 108 -12.94 14.33 -3.60
N TYR A 109 -12.59 13.50 -4.58
CA TYR A 109 -12.52 12.04 -4.39
C TYR A 109 -11.43 11.66 -3.39
N VAL A 110 -10.24 12.24 -3.51
CA VAL A 110 -9.11 12.00 -2.61
C VAL A 110 -9.47 12.45 -1.19
N ILE A 111 -10.00 13.67 -1.05
CA ILE A 111 -10.38 14.22 0.26
C ILE A 111 -11.48 13.36 0.89
N GLY A 112 -12.55 13.07 0.16
CA GLY A 112 -13.66 12.25 0.65
C GLY A 112 -13.23 10.83 1.01
N HIS A 113 -12.35 10.20 0.20
CA HIS A 113 -11.81 8.88 0.50
C HIS A 113 -11.05 8.86 1.82
N PHE A 114 -10.10 9.78 2.00
CA PHE A 114 -9.30 9.81 3.23
C PHE A 114 -10.09 10.27 4.44
N HIS A 115 -11.10 11.12 4.27
CA HIS A 115 -12.03 11.47 5.35
C HIS A 115 -12.76 10.23 5.87
N MET A 116 -13.33 9.42 4.98
CA MET A 116 -14.04 8.18 5.35
C MET A 116 -13.11 7.08 5.90
N ARG A 117 -11.84 7.07 5.49
CA ARG A 117 -10.89 5.98 5.83
C ARG A 117 -9.90 6.34 6.95
N ALA A 118 -9.89 7.58 7.43
CA ALA A 118 -8.87 8.04 8.37
C ALA A 118 -8.81 7.18 9.64
N CYS A 119 -9.97 6.90 10.27
CA CYS A 119 -10.03 6.02 11.44
C CYS A 119 -9.58 4.60 11.12
N ASP A 120 -10.05 4.00 10.02
CA ASP A 120 -9.65 2.65 9.63
C ASP A 120 -8.13 2.53 9.45
N ILE A 121 -7.51 3.54 8.83
CA ILE A 121 -6.05 3.60 8.64
C ILE A 121 -5.33 3.69 9.98
N LEU A 122 -5.81 4.52 10.91
CA LEU A 122 -5.19 4.68 12.24
C LEU A 122 -5.39 3.45 13.13
N VAL A 123 -6.53 2.76 13.00
CA VAL A 123 -6.80 1.48 13.67
C VAL A 123 -5.82 0.41 13.17
N ALA A 124 -5.61 0.32 11.86
CA ALA A 124 -4.58 -0.58 11.31
C ALA A 124 -3.17 -0.22 11.82
N CYS A 125 -2.83 1.08 11.85
CA CYS A 125 -1.54 1.54 12.38
C CYS A 125 -1.36 1.13 13.85
N ARG A 126 -2.41 1.24 14.68
CA ARG A 126 -2.38 0.81 16.08
C ARG A 126 -2.15 -0.69 16.20
N ALA A 127 -2.92 -1.51 15.49
CA ALA A 127 -2.74 -2.97 15.52
C ALA A 127 -1.31 -3.39 15.13
N TYR A 128 -0.73 -2.74 14.12
CA TYR A 128 0.64 -2.99 13.68
C TYR A 128 1.70 -2.50 14.69
N MET A 129 1.47 -1.36 15.37
CA MET A 129 2.31 -0.92 16.48
C MET A 129 2.26 -1.89 17.68
N ASP A 130 1.12 -2.55 17.88
CA ASP A 130 0.90 -3.55 18.94
C ASP A 130 1.44 -4.94 18.56
N GLY A 131 1.96 -5.09 17.35
CA GLY A 131 2.73 -6.26 16.91
C GLY A 131 2.10 -7.09 15.80
N ALA A 132 0.88 -6.79 15.36
CA ALA A 132 0.23 -7.52 14.29
C ALA A 132 1.03 -7.44 12.97
N THR A 133 1.10 -8.54 12.24
CA THR A 133 1.78 -8.60 10.93
C THR A 133 1.05 -7.73 9.91
N VAL A 134 1.82 -6.97 9.11
CA VAL A 134 1.22 -6.13 8.05
C VAL A 134 0.40 -6.98 7.07
N GLY A 135 -0.87 -6.61 6.91
CA GLY A 135 -1.83 -7.30 6.05
C GLY A 135 -2.66 -8.38 6.74
N SER A 136 -2.43 -8.66 8.03
CA SER A 136 -3.22 -9.65 8.79
C SER A 136 -4.49 -9.08 9.44
N VAL A 137 -4.64 -7.75 9.47
CA VAL A 137 -5.73 -7.08 10.18
C VAL A 137 -6.79 -6.61 9.19
N ALA A 138 -8.01 -7.13 9.32
CA ALA A 138 -9.16 -6.61 8.62
C ALA A 138 -9.76 -5.47 9.46
N VAL A 139 -9.80 -4.27 8.90
CA VAL A 139 -10.42 -3.10 9.57
C VAL A 139 -11.69 -2.72 8.84
N LYS A 140 -12.78 -2.59 9.59
CA LYS A 140 -14.05 -2.12 9.06
C LYS A 140 -14.76 -1.27 10.12
N ASP A 141 -15.23 -0.10 9.71
CA ASP A 141 -16.00 0.83 10.55
C ASP A 141 -15.27 1.16 11.87
N GLY A 142 -13.95 1.35 11.81
CA GLY A 142 -13.11 1.65 12.97
C GLY A 142 -12.80 0.47 13.90
N VAL A 143 -13.20 -0.76 13.53
CA VAL A 143 -12.94 -1.97 14.33
C VAL A 143 -11.95 -2.88 13.60
N ALA A 144 -10.90 -3.30 14.30
CA ALA A 144 -9.94 -4.28 13.82
C ALA A 144 -10.32 -5.69 14.27
N ASP A 145 -10.43 -6.62 13.32
CA ASP A 145 -10.40 -8.05 13.60
C ASP A 145 -8.94 -8.48 13.75
N ILE A 146 -8.55 -8.81 14.98
CA ILE A 146 -7.20 -9.21 15.38
C ILE A 146 -7.12 -10.64 15.92
N ASP A 147 -8.23 -11.38 15.91
CA ASP A 147 -8.32 -12.68 16.60
C ASP A 147 -7.38 -13.72 15.98
N ASN A 148 -7.07 -13.58 14.69
CA ASN A 148 -6.15 -14.44 13.95
C ASN A 148 -4.85 -13.74 13.53
N ALA A 149 -4.54 -12.57 14.09
CA ALA A 149 -3.38 -11.81 13.69
C ALA A 149 -2.08 -12.43 14.24
N ASP A 150 -1.23 -12.92 13.33
CA ASP A 150 0.16 -13.24 13.64
C ASP A 150 0.85 -12.00 14.24
N ARG A 151 1.64 -12.19 15.30
CA ARG A 151 2.31 -11.11 16.04
C ARG A 151 3.80 -11.08 15.75
N SER A 152 4.15 -10.93 14.48
CA SER A 152 5.54 -11.00 14.00
C SER A 152 6.12 -9.67 13.50
N ALA A 153 5.47 -8.54 13.78
CA ALA A 153 5.96 -7.23 13.35
C ALA A 153 7.28 -6.83 14.04
N SER A 154 8.24 -6.36 13.23
CA SER A 154 9.59 -6.03 13.70
C SER A 154 9.62 -4.80 14.62
N SER A 155 10.60 -4.77 15.52
CA SER A 155 10.85 -3.64 16.43
C SER A 155 11.10 -2.34 15.67
N GLU A 156 11.89 -2.42 14.60
CA GLU A 156 12.31 -1.27 13.78
C GLU A 156 11.12 -0.65 13.06
N PHE A 157 10.24 -1.50 12.52
CA PHE A 157 9.00 -1.08 11.89
C PHE A 157 8.08 -0.37 12.89
N LYS A 158 7.85 -0.97 14.08
CA LYS A 158 6.99 -0.37 15.12
C LYS A 158 7.49 1.01 15.56
N VAL A 159 8.80 1.18 15.74
CA VAL A 159 9.41 2.48 16.08
C VAL A 159 9.20 3.49 14.95
N THR A 160 9.39 3.07 13.69
CA THR A 160 9.20 3.95 12.53
C THR A 160 7.74 4.38 12.37
N LEU A 161 6.81 3.44 12.53
CA LEU A 161 5.38 3.70 12.46
C LEU A 161 4.94 4.69 13.54
N ARG A 162 5.35 4.48 14.80
CA ARG A 162 5.04 5.39 15.92
C ARG A 162 5.44 6.84 15.63
N LYS A 163 6.61 7.06 15.03
CA LYS A 163 7.09 8.41 14.63
C LYS A 163 6.21 9.07 13.57
N MET A 164 5.48 8.29 12.76
CA MET A 164 4.64 8.80 11.68
C MET A 164 3.18 9.00 12.08
N VAL A 165 2.66 8.22 13.04
CA VAL A 165 1.23 8.24 13.41
C VAL A 165 0.75 9.64 13.81
N ASN A 166 1.50 10.37 14.64
CA ASN A 166 1.08 11.71 15.05
C ASN A 166 1.04 12.73 13.88
N VAL A 167 1.87 12.53 12.85
CA VAL A 167 1.83 13.35 11.62
C VAL A 167 0.60 13.01 10.78
N LEU A 168 0.24 11.72 10.68
CA LEU A 168 -0.98 11.28 9.99
C LEU A 168 -2.23 11.81 10.68
N ILE A 169 -2.33 11.69 12.00
CA ILE A 169 -3.44 12.23 12.79
C ILE A 169 -3.58 13.72 12.51
N THR A 170 -2.49 14.49 12.65
CA THR A 170 -2.52 15.94 12.38
C THR A 170 -2.95 16.25 10.94
N THR A 171 -2.58 15.42 9.97
CA THR A 171 -2.99 15.58 8.57
C THR A 171 -4.50 15.31 8.40
N PHE A 172 -5.03 14.23 8.97
CA PHE A 172 -6.43 13.87 8.88
C PHE A 172 -7.35 14.84 9.65
N THR A 173 -6.96 15.25 10.86
CA THR A 173 -7.70 16.26 11.66
C THR A 173 -7.85 17.56 10.87
N ARG A 174 -6.79 18.01 10.19
CA ARG A 174 -6.82 19.22 9.35
C ARG A 174 -7.74 19.12 8.14
N LEU A 175 -8.08 17.90 7.71
CA LEU A 175 -8.99 17.61 6.60
C LEU A 175 -10.42 17.34 7.07
N GLY A 176 -10.71 17.49 8.37
CA GLY A 176 -12.05 17.38 8.94
C GLY A 176 -12.35 16.07 9.68
N SER A 177 -11.40 15.14 9.78
CA SER A 177 -11.54 13.91 10.58
C SER A 177 -11.10 14.14 12.02
N ILE A 178 -11.83 14.99 12.76
CA ILE A 178 -11.47 15.44 14.12
C ILE A 178 -11.40 14.29 15.13
N GLU A 179 -12.18 13.24 14.92
CA GLU A 179 -12.20 12.01 15.69
C GLU A 179 -10.87 11.25 15.66
N CYS A 180 -9.97 11.57 14.72
CA CYS A 180 -8.64 10.98 14.66
C CYS A 180 -7.76 11.34 15.86
N GLU A 181 -8.06 12.44 16.57
CA GLU A 181 -7.29 12.86 17.74
C GLU A 181 -7.29 11.83 18.86
N GLN A 182 -8.30 10.95 18.96
CA GLN A 182 -8.33 9.87 19.94
C GLN A 182 -7.16 8.86 19.79
N PHE A 183 -6.53 8.81 18.61
CA PHE A 183 -5.41 7.92 18.33
C PHE A 183 -4.06 8.52 18.72
N ARG A 184 -4.01 9.77 19.19
CA ARG A 184 -2.76 10.49 19.43
C ARG A 184 -1.92 9.81 20.50
N ILE A 185 -0.64 9.69 20.21
CA ILE A 185 0.34 9.08 21.10
C ILE A 185 1.02 10.22 21.85
N ASN A 186 0.87 10.24 23.17
CA ASN A 186 1.62 11.12 24.05
C ASN A 186 2.92 10.41 24.44
N ASP A 187 4.06 11.09 24.26
CA ASP A 187 5.37 10.62 24.70
C ASP A 187 5.55 10.80 26.21
#